data_AF-A0A815P0L4-F1
#
_entry.id   AF-A0A815P0L4-F1
#
_cell.length_a   1.000
_cell.length_b   1.000
_cell.length_c   1.000
_cell.angle_alpha   90.00
_cell.angle_beta   90.00
_cell.angle_gamma   90.00
#
_symmetry.space_group_name_H-M   'P 1'
#
loop_
_entity.id
_entity.type
_entity.pdbx_description
1 polymer ?
#
loop_
_entity_poly.entity_id
_entity_poly.type
_entity_poly.pdbx_seq_one_letter_code
_entity_poly.pdbx_strand_id
1 'polypeptide(L)'
;MNFTSLPNAIILNLFEYFSLTELFQYFSDLNSRLNKLLYYEFQKFHLDLRSLSKREVNEIYQNYIPSIINQNISIHLSNDYATPHQIQSFISHDDYKLRQFLHLQSISISNLQCKQTLDKIITECSNLPYLTHLTLIRCNIEMNESDKQHFYNQIWNLPKLKYCHLNIDSHTRTSSLSSAVISKSLKYLTVKSDIFNHSIKYHVSWSREYVRTSFKKSSKFISIKMRFKRLYKWK
;
A
#
# COMPACT_ATOMS: atom_id res chain seq x y z
N MET A 1 0.50 -40.02 -11.00
CA MET A 1 -0.21 -40.03 -9.70
C MET A 1 -1.57 -39.38 -9.90
N ASN A 2 -2.64 -39.94 -9.33
CA ASN A 2 -3.98 -39.38 -9.48
C ASN A 2 -4.24 -38.33 -8.38
N PHE A 3 -3.91 -37.06 -8.65
CA PHE A 3 -4.17 -35.95 -7.71
C PHE A 3 -5.66 -35.80 -7.33
N THR A 4 -6.57 -36.39 -8.09
CA THR A 4 -8.01 -36.31 -7.82
C THR A 4 -8.43 -37.08 -6.57
N SER A 5 -7.65 -38.09 -6.14
CA SER A 5 -7.96 -38.87 -4.93
C SER A 5 -7.39 -38.25 -3.65
N LEU A 6 -6.52 -37.24 -3.74
CA LEU A 6 -5.97 -36.58 -2.56
C LEU A 6 -7.03 -35.72 -1.87
N PRO A 7 -7.13 -35.74 -0.53
CA PRO A 7 -7.99 -34.81 0.20
C PRO A 7 -7.58 -33.35 -0.03
N ASN A 8 -8.54 -32.43 -0.04
CA ASN A 8 -8.28 -30.99 -0.24
C ASN A 8 -7.27 -30.46 0.78
N ALA A 9 -7.36 -30.90 2.05
CA ALA A 9 -6.43 -30.48 3.10
C ALA A 9 -4.96 -30.80 2.77
N ILE A 10 -4.69 -31.95 2.14
CA ILE A 10 -3.32 -32.32 1.74
C ILE A 10 -2.84 -31.42 0.60
N ILE A 11 -3.71 -31.12 -0.37
CA ILE A 11 -3.39 -30.22 -1.48
C ILE A 11 -3.12 -28.80 -0.97
N LEU A 12 -3.93 -28.32 -0.04
CA LEU A 12 -3.73 -27.00 0.58
C LEU A 12 -2.41 -26.94 1.36
N ASN A 13 -2.07 -27.98 2.11
CA ASN A 13 -0.76 -28.07 2.76
C ASN A 13 0.39 -28.07 1.74
N LEU A 14 0.22 -28.69 0.57
CA LEU A 14 1.22 -28.63 -0.49
C LEU A 14 1.35 -27.20 -1.03
N PHE A 15 0.25 -26.48 -1.18
CA PHE A 15 0.27 -25.12 -1.71
C PHE A 15 1.11 -24.16 -0.86
N GLU A 16 1.23 -24.40 0.45
CA GLU A 16 2.07 -23.61 1.35
C GLU A 16 3.57 -23.64 0.98
N TYR A 17 4.01 -24.63 0.20
CA TYR A 17 5.41 -24.76 -0.23
C TYR A 17 5.73 -24.10 -1.57
N PHE A 18 4.72 -23.59 -2.28
CA PHE A 18 4.88 -22.99 -3.61
C PHE A 18 4.65 -21.48 -3.58
N SER A 19 5.41 -20.76 -4.40
CA SER A 19 5.12 -19.37 -4.73
C SER A 19 3.83 -19.26 -5.55
N LEU A 20 3.29 -18.04 -5.63
CA LEU A 20 2.10 -17.76 -6.43
C LEU A 20 2.25 -18.21 -7.88
N THR A 21 3.40 -17.91 -8.50
CA THR A 21 3.69 -18.28 -9.88
C THR A 21 3.73 -19.79 -10.04
N GLU A 22 4.40 -20.50 -9.14
CA GLU A 22 4.51 -21.96 -9.16
C GLU A 22 3.15 -22.63 -8.94
N LEU A 23 2.30 -22.07 -8.06
CA LEU A 23 0.95 -22.56 -7.84
C LEU A 23 0.14 -22.57 -9.13
N PHE A 24 0.14 -21.47 -9.87
CA PHE A 24 -0.56 -21.44 -11.14
C PHE A 24 0.15 -22.30 -12.18
N GLN A 25 1.47 -22.17 -12.34
CA GLN A 25 2.21 -22.92 -13.36
C GLN A 25 2.04 -24.44 -13.21
N TYR A 26 2.04 -24.95 -11.98
CA TYR A 26 1.97 -26.38 -11.73
C TYR A 26 0.56 -26.90 -11.54
N PHE A 27 -0.37 -26.10 -11.01
CA PHE A 27 -1.70 -26.58 -10.62
C PHE A 27 -2.85 -25.96 -11.41
N SER A 28 -2.64 -24.87 -12.15
CA SER A 28 -3.69 -24.30 -13.00
C SER A 28 -4.04 -25.26 -14.12
N ASP A 29 -5.33 -25.38 -14.41
CA ASP A 29 -5.92 -26.17 -15.49
C ASP A 29 -5.68 -27.68 -15.40
N LEU A 30 -5.12 -28.18 -14.29
CA LEU A 30 -5.02 -29.61 -14.02
C LEU A 30 -6.39 -30.26 -13.83
N ASN A 31 -7.31 -29.59 -13.12
CA ASN A 31 -8.74 -29.92 -13.07
C ASN A 31 -9.52 -28.83 -12.32
N SER A 32 -10.84 -28.83 -12.50
CA SER A 32 -11.75 -27.85 -11.90
C SER A 32 -11.72 -27.82 -10.37
N ARG A 33 -11.44 -28.94 -9.69
CA ARG A 33 -11.31 -28.99 -8.22
C ARG A 33 -10.06 -28.25 -7.76
N LEU A 34 -8.91 -28.50 -8.41
CA LEU A 34 -7.65 -27.80 -8.10
C LEU A 34 -7.75 -26.31 -8.43
N ASN A 35 -8.34 -25.95 -9.57
CA ASN A 35 -8.60 -24.55 -9.91
C ASN A 35 -9.44 -23.86 -8.81
N LYS A 36 -10.51 -24.50 -8.33
CA LYS A 36 -11.31 -23.96 -7.22
C LYS A 36 -10.51 -23.79 -5.92
N LEU A 37 -9.64 -24.75 -5.59
CA LEU A 37 -8.77 -24.66 -4.41
C LEU A 37 -7.74 -23.54 -4.56
N LEU A 38 -7.12 -23.41 -5.73
CA LEU A 38 -6.20 -22.31 -6.06
C LEU A 38 -6.89 -20.97 -5.88
N TYR A 39 -8.09 -20.77 -6.45
CA TYR A 39 -8.83 -19.53 -6.30
C TYR A 39 -9.29 -19.26 -4.87
N TYR A 40 -9.68 -20.31 -4.13
CA TYR A 40 -10.07 -20.18 -2.72
C TYR A 40 -8.91 -19.73 -1.84
N GLU A 41 -7.73 -20.31 -2.03
CA GLU A 41 -6.54 -19.85 -1.34
C GLU A 41 -6.11 -18.46 -1.81
N PHE A 42 -6.29 -18.15 -3.10
CA PHE A 42 -6.00 -16.83 -3.63
C PHE A 42 -6.80 -15.72 -2.96
N GLN A 43 -8.07 -15.98 -2.60
CA GLN A 43 -8.88 -15.02 -1.83
C GLN A 43 -8.26 -14.65 -0.48
N LYS A 44 -7.39 -15.51 0.06
CA LYS A 44 -6.63 -15.25 1.29
C LYS A 44 -5.26 -14.65 1.00
N PHE A 45 -4.68 -14.93 -0.16
CA PHE A 45 -3.33 -14.49 -0.50
C PHE A 45 -3.28 -13.02 -0.93
N HIS A 46 -2.18 -12.38 -0.53
CA HIS A 46 -1.81 -11.06 -0.99
C HIS A 46 -1.08 -11.19 -2.33
N LEU A 47 -1.39 -10.30 -3.29
CA LEU A 47 -0.62 -10.22 -4.53
C LEU A 47 0.72 -9.56 -4.19
N ASP A 48 1.72 -10.38 -3.88
CA ASP A 48 3.08 -9.95 -3.61
C ASP A 48 3.96 -10.18 -4.83
N LEU A 49 4.30 -9.08 -5.51
CA LEU A 49 5.12 -9.14 -6.73
C LEU A 49 6.60 -8.85 -6.43
N ARG A 50 6.98 -8.56 -5.19
CA ARG A 50 8.29 -7.99 -4.85
C ARG A 50 9.48 -8.88 -5.20
N SER A 51 9.30 -10.20 -5.28
CA SER A 51 10.35 -11.17 -5.58
C SER A 51 10.30 -11.73 -7.00
N LEU A 52 9.34 -11.27 -7.83
CA LEU A 52 9.07 -11.88 -9.12
C LEU A 52 9.84 -11.18 -10.23
N SER A 53 10.48 -11.97 -11.09
CA SER A 53 11.12 -11.46 -12.30
C SER A 53 10.09 -10.81 -13.23
N LYS A 54 10.56 -9.94 -14.13
CA LYS A 54 9.70 -9.28 -15.13
C LYS A 54 8.88 -10.28 -15.95
N ARG A 55 9.45 -11.45 -16.26
CA ARG A 55 8.75 -12.50 -17.01
C ARG A 55 7.58 -13.07 -16.21
N GLU A 56 7.82 -13.46 -14.97
CA GLU A 56 6.78 -14.01 -14.09
C GLU A 56 5.67 -12.99 -13.83
N VAL A 57 6.04 -11.73 -13.64
CA VAL A 57 5.09 -10.62 -13.49
C VAL A 57 4.20 -10.50 -14.73
N ASN A 58 4.76 -10.54 -15.93
CA ASN A 58 3.99 -10.49 -17.17
C ASN A 58 3.09 -11.72 -17.33
N GLU A 59 3.57 -12.91 -16.98
CA GLU A 59 2.78 -14.15 -16.99
C GLU A 59 1.58 -14.03 -16.02
N ILE A 60 1.80 -13.47 -14.81
CA ILE A 60 0.71 -13.21 -13.86
C ILE A 60 -0.30 -12.20 -14.41
N TYR A 61 0.18 -11.12 -15.01
CA TYR A 61 -0.69 -10.11 -15.61
C TYR A 61 -1.56 -10.68 -16.72
N GLN A 62 -0.98 -11.45 -17.64
CA GLN A 62 -1.73 -11.96 -18.79
C GLN A 62 -2.69 -13.09 -18.40
N ASN A 63 -2.26 -13.99 -17.52
CA ASN A 63 -2.99 -15.24 -17.31
C ASN A 63 -3.86 -15.23 -16.05
N TYR A 64 -3.47 -14.47 -15.00
CA TYR A 64 -4.04 -14.66 -13.67
C TYR A 64 -4.77 -13.43 -13.14
N ILE A 65 -4.25 -12.20 -13.33
CA ILE A 65 -4.91 -10.97 -12.84
C ILE A 65 -6.40 -10.88 -13.21
N PRO A 66 -6.84 -11.15 -14.46
CA PRO A 66 -8.25 -11.05 -14.83
C PRO A 66 -9.19 -11.90 -13.97
N SER A 67 -8.73 -13.06 -13.51
CA SER A 67 -9.52 -14.00 -12.72
C SER A 67 -9.67 -13.60 -11.24
N ILE A 68 -8.79 -12.73 -10.76
CA ILE A 68 -8.69 -12.35 -9.33
C ILE A 68 -9.01 -10.88 -9.09
N ILE A 69 -9.11 -10.04 -10.12
CA ILE A 69 -9.20 -8.58 -10.01
C ILE A 69 -10.37 -8.09 -9.13
N ASN A 70 -11.45 -8.87 -9.05
CA ASN A 70 -12.63 -8.59 -8.24
C ASN A 70 -12.55 -9.14 -6.79
N GLN A 71 -11.42 -9.68 -6.36
CA GLN A 71 -11.25 -10.25 -5.02
C GLN A 71 -10.64 -9.22 -4.06
N ASN A 72 -10.80 -9.44 -2.75
CA ASN A 72 -10.21 -8.60 -1.71
C ASN A 72 -8.70 -8.76 -1.69
N ILE A 73 -8.00 -7.96 -2.49
CA ILE A 73 -6.56 -8.10 -2.67
C ILE A 73 -5.81 -7.08 -1.80
N SER A 74 -4.62 -7.48 -1.36
CA SER A 74 -3.56 -6.54 -0.97
C SER A 74 -2.45 -6.63 -2.01
N ILE A 75 -1.99 -5.49 -2.53
CA ILE A 75 -0.94 -5.44 -3.55
C ILE A 75 0.36 -4.97 -2.92
N HIS A 76 1.45 -5.70 -3.17
CA HIS A 76 2.80 -5.32 -2.76
C HIS A 76 3.69 -5.20 -4.01
N LEU A 77 4.27 -4.01 -4.19
CA LEU A 77 5.16 -3.69 -5.31
C LEU A 77 6.52 -3.21 -4.79
N SER A 78 7.59 -3.55 -5.51
CA SER A 78 8.93 -3.02 -5.26
C SER A 78 9.61 -2.58 -6.55
N ASN A 79 10.55 -1.66 -6.42
CA ASN A 79 11.59 -1.41 -7.42
C ASN A 79 12.96 -1.69 -6.79
N ASP A 80 13.14 -2.87 -6.21
CA ASP A 80 14.44 -3.28 -5.67
C ASP A 80 15.38 -3.76 -6.79
N TYR A 81 16.56 -4.24 -6.39
CA TYR A 81 17.55 -4.77 -7.33
C TYR A 81 17.05 -5.98 -8.14
N ALA A 82 16.13 -6.78 -7.60
CA ALA A 82 15.56 -7.94 -8.29
C ALA A 82 14.42 -7.55 -9.25
N THR A 83 13.72 -6.44 -8.96
CA THR A 83 12.50 -6.01 -9.65
C THR A 83 12.56 -4.56 -10.17
N PRO A 84 13.62 -4.16 -10.91
CA PRO A 84 13.76 -2.79 -11.35
C PRO A 84 12.57 -2.36 -12.24
N HIS A 85 12.02 -1.19 -11.95
CA HIS A 85 10.91 -0.57 -12.68
C HIS A 85 9.56 -1.31 -12.68
N GLN A 86 9.40 -2.37 -11.86
CA GLN A 86 8.15 -3.12 -11.78
C GLN A 86 6.95 -2.23 -11.48
N ILE A 87 7.08 -1.27 -10.56
CA ILE A 87 5.99 -0.36 -10.21
C ILE A 87 5.54 0.44 -11.43
N GLN A 88 6.48 0.99 -12.20
CA GLN A 88 6.18 1.74 -13.42
C GLN A 88 5.52 0.84 -14.46
N SER A 89 6.03 -0.37 -14.65
CA SER A 89 5.42 -1.34 -15.56
C SER A 89 3.99 -1.70 -15.15
N PHE A 90 3.72 -1.89 -13.86
CA PHE A 90 2.38 -2.17 -13.36
C PHE A 90 1.40 -1.04 -13.64
N ILE A 91 1.78 0.22 -13.41
CA ILE A 91 0.89 1.38 -13.54
C ILE A 91 0.74 1.85 -14.99
N SER A 92 1.78 1.62 -15.81
CA SER A 92 1.78 2.06 -17.21
C SER A 92 1.17 1.02 -18.16
N HIS A 93 0.80 -0.16 -17.65
CA HIS A 93 0.15 -1.17 -18.47
C HIS A 93 -1.27 -0.72 -18.81
N ASP A 94 -1.55 -0.54 -20.10
CA ASP A 94 -2.85 -0.01 -20.55
C ASP A 94 -4.04 -0.89 -20.13
N ASP A 95 -3.80 -2.19 -20.01
CA ASP A 95 -4.81 -3.21 -19.68
C ASP A 95 -5.16 -3.25 -18.19
N TYR A 96 -4.24 -2.82 -17.32
CA TYR A 96 -4.37 -2.97 -15.86
C TYR A 96 -4.20 -1.65 -15.13
N LYS A 97 -5.30 -1.13 -14.57
CA LYS A 97 -5.32 0.08 -13.76
C LYS A 97 -5.71 -0.27 -12.33
N LEU A 98 -5.14 0.40 -11.31
CA LEU A 98 -5.48 0.09 -9.91
C LEU A 98 -6.98 0.16 -9.66
N ARG A 99 -7.67 1.08 -10.34
CA ARG A 99 -9.14 1.27 -10.26
C ARG A 99 -9.96 0.01 -10.59
N GLN A 100 -9.40 -0.96 -11.32
CA GLN A 100 -10.11 -2.21 -11.62
C GLN A 100 -10.15 -3.15 -10.40
N PHE A 101 -9.22 -3.01 -9.46
CA PHE A 101 -9.21 -3.77 -8.20
C PHE A 101 -10.24 -3.18 -7.23
N LEU A 102 -11.53 -3.32 -7.56
CA LEU A 102 -12.64 -2.67 -6.85
C LEU A 102 -12.65 -2.99 -5.35
N HIS A 103 -12.16 -4.18 -4.97
CA HIS A 103 -12.12 -4.69 -3.60
C HIS A 103 -10.75 -4.54 -2.93
N LEU A 104 -9.83 -3.77 -3.52
CA LEU A 104 -8.48 -3.58 -2.96
C LEU A 104 -8.52 -2.88 -1.60
N GLN A 105 -7.92 -3.51 -0.59
CA GLN A 105 -7.92 -2.99 0.78
C GLN A 105 -6.57 -2.40 1.21
N SER A 106 -5.48 -2.90 0.64
CA SER A 106 -4.13 -2.54 1.03
C SER A 106 -3.22 -2.39 -0.19
N ILE A 107 -2.43 -1.33 -0.20
CA ILE A 107 -1.32 -1.13 -1.13
C ILE A 107 -0.05 -0.91 -0.32
N SER A 108 0.99 -1.66 -0.68
CA SER A 108 2.36 -1.48 -0.20
C SER A 108 3.29 -1.25 -1.37
N ILE A 109 4.01 -0.12 -1.36
CA ILE A 109 4.97 0.26 -2.38
C ILE A 109 6.32 0.44 -1.72
N SER A 110 7.37 -0.10 -2.33
CA SER A 110 8.72 -0.02 -1.79
C SER A 110 9.75 0.42 -2.84
N ASN A 111 10.78 1.13 -2.38
CA ASN A 111 11.92 1.58 -3.20
C ASN A 111 11.52 2.43 -4.42
N LEU A 112 10.41 3.19 -4.34
CA LEU A 112 9.97 4.06 -5.43
C LEU A 112 10.77 5.37 -5.44
N GLN A 113 11.33 5.71 -6.60
CA GLN A 113 12.14 6.93 -6.79
C GLN A 113 11.51 7.95 -7.76
N CYS A 114 10.32 7.65 -8.29
CA CYS A 114 9.66 8.49 -9.30
C CYS A 114 8.42 9.17 -8.72
N LYS A 115 8.48 10.51 -8.59
CA LYS A 115 7.35 11.34 -8.14
C LYS A 115 6.11 11.16 -9.01
N GLN A 116 6.27 11.24 -10.33
CA GLN A 116 5.15 11.14 -11.28
C GLN A 116 4.41 9.81 -11.15
N THR A 117 5.14 8.72 -10.91
CA THR A 117 4.56 7.40 -10.67
C THR A 117 3.80 7.38 -9.34
N LEU A 118 4.36 7.95 -8.27
CA LEU A 118 3.66 8.03 -6.98
C LEU A 118 2.38 8.85 -7.08
N ASP A 119 2.43 10.03 -7.72
CA ASP A 119 1.27 10.91 -7.90
C ASP A 119 0.14 10.18 -8.64
N LYS A 120 0.48 9.41 -9.68
CA LYS A 120 -0.48 8.54 -10.38
C LYS A 120 -1.10 7.52 -9.44
N ILE A 121 -0.30 6.79 -8.65
CA ILE A 121 -0.82 5.79 -7.70
C ILE A 121 -1.77 6.43 -6.70
N ILE A 122 -1.38 7.54 -6.07
CA ILE A 122 -2.23 8.21 -5.07
C ILE A 122 -3.52 8.71 -5.71
N THR A 123 -3.45 9.22 -6.95
CA THR A 123 -4.64 9.61 -7.71
C THR A 123 -5.56 8.42 -7.96
N GLU A 124 -5.04 7.27 -8.39
CA GLU A 124 -5.87 6.08 -8.57
C GLU A 124 -6.44 5.54 -7.25
N CYS A 125 -5.67 5.60 -6.16
CA CYS A 125 -6.10 5.21 -4.82
C CYS A 125 -7.33 5.99 -4.33
N SER A 126 -7.49 7.24 -4.76
CA SER A 126 -8.66 8.06 -4.40
C SER A 126 -9.98 7.48 -4.92
N ASN A 127 -9.93 6.69 -5.99
CA ASN A 127 -11.09 6.04 -6.59
C ASN A 127 -11.38 4.65 -6.01
N LEU A 128 -10.55 4.16 -5.08
CA LEU A 128 -10.70 2.81 -4.50
C LEU A 128 -11.63 2.83 -3.28
N PRO A 129 -12.83 2.22 -3.36
CA PRO A 129 -13.87 2.38 -2.33
C PRO A 129 -13.54 1.66 -1.02
N TYR A 130 -12.66 0.66 -1.03
CA TYR A 130 -12.32 -0.15 0.15
C TYR A 130 -10.86 0.01 0.61
N LEU A 131 -10.08 0.91 0.02
CA LEU A 131 -8.68 1.10 0.40
C LEU A 131 -8.60 1.66 1.82
N THR A 132 -8.03 0.86 2.72
CA THR A 132 -7.90 1.18 4.15
C THR A 132 -6.46 1.26 4.61
N HIS A 133 -5.52 0.66 3.88
CA HIS A 133 -4.10 0.61 4.22
C HIS A 133 -3.26 1.15 3.05
N LEU A 134 -2.38 2.10 3.36
CA LEU A 134 -1.36 2.59 2.43
C LEU A 134 0.00 2.55 3.12
N THR A 135 0.94 1.85 2.49
CA THR A 135 2.30 1.69 2.98
C THR A 135 3.30 2.10 1.91
N LEU A 136 4.14 3.08 2.21
CA LEU A 136 5.25 3.53 1.36
C LEU A 136 6.54 3.28 2.13
N ILE A 137 7.47 2.49 1.57
CA ILE A 137 8.68 2.04 2.25
C ILE A 137 9.91 2.43 1.45
N ARG A 138 10.83 3.19 2.06
CA ARG A 138 12.11 3.58 1.43
C ARG A 138 11.90 4.26 0.07
N CYS A 139 10.85 5.06 -0.04
CA CYS A 139 10.61 5.83 -1.25
C CYS A 139 11.49 7.07 -1.20
N ASN A 140 12.49 7.17 -2.08
CA ASN A 140 13.36 8.35 -2.15
C ASN A 140 12.86 9.26 -3.27
N ILE A 141 12.06 10.28 -2.92
CA ILE A 141 11.38 11.10 -3.91
C ILE A 141 11.75 12.56 -3.71
N GLU A 142 12.33 13.15 -4.75
CA GLU A 142 12.63 14.56 -4.79
C GLU A 142 11.33 15.38 -4.85
N MET A 143 11.08 16.15 -3.78
CA MET A 143 9.93 17.02 -3.65
C MET A 143 10.35 18.36 -3.05
N ASN A 144 9.89 19.46 -3.65
CA ASN A 144 9.92 20.77 -2.99
C ASN A 144 8.85 20.84 -1.89
N GLU A 145 8.86 21.88 -1.07
CA GLU A 145 7.92 21.98 0.07
C GLU A 145 6.45 22.07 -0.36
N SER A 146 6.15 22.76 -1.48
CA SER A 146 4.79 22.80 -2.04
C SER A 146 4.30 21.42 -2.49
N ASP A 147 5.17 20.64 -3.13
CA ASP A 147 4.88 19.30 -3.62
C ASP A 147 4.61 18.34 -2.45
N LYS A 148 5.43 18.41 -1.40
CA LYS A 148 5.21 17.61 -0.19
C LYS A 148 3.86 17.91 0.43
N GLN A 149 3.51 19.19 0.58
CA GLN A 149 2.24 19.59 1.16
C GLN A 149 1.07 19.08 0.30
N HIS A 150 1.18 19.18 -1.03
CA HIS A 150 0.20 18.64 -1.96
C HIS A 150 0.05 17.12 -1.81
N PHE A 151 1.16 16.39 -1.85
CA PHE A 151 1.21 14.95 -1.69
C PHE A 151 0.56 14.47 -0.38
N TYR A 152 0.92 15.07 0.75
CA TYR A 152 0.30 14.76 2.03
C TYR A 152 -1.20 15.05 2.03
N ASN A 153 -1.63 16.18 1.46
CA ASN A 153 -3.04 16.51 1.34
C ASN A 153 -3.81 15.46 0.51
N GLN A 154 -3.22 14.94 -0.56
CA GLN A 154 -3.84 13.87 -1.35
C GLN A 154 -4.01 12.59 -0.52
N ILE A 155 -3.00 12.19 0.25
CA ILE A 155 -3.09 11.04 1.17
C ILE A 155 -4.17 11.27 2.23
N TRP A 156 -4.23 12.46 2.83
CA TRP A 156 -5.24 12.80 3.84
C TRP A 156 -6.65 12.92 3.27
N ASN A 157 -6.81 13.03 1.96
CA ASN A 157 -8.12 13.06 1.32
C ASN A 157 -8.59 11.66 0.90
N LEU A 158 -7.81 10.60 1.15
CA LEU A 158 -8.24 9.23 0.88
C LEU A 158 -9.40 8.85 1.84
N PRO A 159 -10.62 8.56 1.31
CA PRO A 159 -11.86 8.62 2.10
C PRO A 159 -11.95 7.53 3.16
N LYS A 160 -11.39 6.34 2.90
CA LYS A 160 -11.48 5.17 3.79
C LYS A 160 -10.14 4.79 4.43
N LEU A 161 -9.08 5.57 4.24
CA LEU A 161 -7.76 5.27 4.73
C LEU A 161 -7.73 5.28 6.27
N LYS A 162 -7.47 4.11 6.86
CA LYS A 162 -7.40 3.91 8.32
C LYS A 162 -5.96 3.80 8.81
N TYR A 163 -5.09 3.20 8.00
CA TYR A 163 -3.71 2.91 8.34
C TYR A 163 -2.78 3.47 7.27
N CYS A 164 -1.84 4.32 7.69
CA CYS A 164 -0.88 4.92 6.78
C CYS A 164 0.53 4.79 7.34
N HIS A 165 1.42 4.19 6.56
CA HIS A 165 2.84 4.10 6.88
C HIS A 165 3.63 4.79 5.77
N LEU A 166 4.34 5.86 6.11
CA LEU A 166 5.14 6.65 5.19
C LEU A 166 6.59 6.60 5.66
N ASN A 167 7.42 5.82 4.98
CA ASN A 167 8.87 5.93 5.04
C ASN A 167 9.35 6.51 3.72
N ILE A 168 9.38 7.84 3.66
CA ILE A 168 9.73 8.59 2.46
C ILE A 168 10.90 9.50 2.83
N ASP A 169 11.98 9.35 2.08
CA ASP A 169 13.08 10.30 2.14
C ASP A 169 12.83 11.42 1.15
N SER A 170 12.91 12.64 1.67
CA SER A 170 12.95 13.84 0.87
C SER A 170 14.21 14.61 1.24
N HIS A 171 15.08 14.87 0.27
CA HIS A 171 16.36 15.55 0.48
C HIS A 171 16.24 16.98 1.04
N THR A 172 15.05 17.56 1.03
CA THR A 172 14.75 18.88 1.58
C THR A 172 14.36 18.77 3.07
N ARG A 173 15.05 19.55 3.93
CA ARG A 173 14.75 19.64 5.38
C ARG A 173 13.26 19.96 5.55
N THR A 174 12.50 19.02 6.09
CA THR A 174 11.05 19.16 6.25
C THR A 174 10.74 20.38 7.12
N SER A 175 10.19 21.43 6.53
CA SER A 175 9.34 22.34 7.30
C SER A 175 8.18 21.49 7.83
N SER A 176 7.77 21.78 9.06
CA SER A 176 6.66 21.12 9.74
C SER A 176 5.46 20.80 8.82
N LEU A 177 4.80 19.66 9.03
CA LEU A 177 3.47 19.26 8.49
C LEU A 177 2.32 20.25 8.88
N SER A 178 2.62 21.55 9.02
CA SER A 178 1.95 22.50 9.91
C SER A 178 0.56 22.94 9.49
N SER A 179 -0.03 22.41 8.42
CA SER A 179 -1.35 22.87 7.98
C SER A 179 -2.27 21.80 7.36
N ALA A 180 -1.90 20.52 7.40
CA ALA A 180 -2.71 19.51 6.74
C ALA A 180 -3.91 19.10 7.63
N VAL A 181 -5.13 19.28 7.13
CA VAL A 181 -6.33 18.68 7.76
C VAL A 181 -6.23 17.18 7.52
N ILE A 182 -5.87 16.43 8.56
CA ILE A 182 -5.74 14.97 8.47
C ILE A 182 -7.14 14.35 8.31
N SER A 183 -7.24 13.29 7.49
CA SER A 183 -8.49 12.55 7.27
C SER A 183 -9.11 12.05 8.57
N LYS A 184 -10.40 12.29 8.79
CA LYS A 184 -11.13 11.73 9.94
C LYS A 184 -11.18 10.20 9.97
N SER A 185 -10.95 9.53 8.84
CA SER A 185 -10.94 8.07 8.78
C SER A 185 -9.63 7.47 9.28
N LEU A 186 -8.56 8.26 9.34
CA LEU A 186 -7.24 7.80 9.75
C LEU A 186 -7.22 7.49 11.24
N LYS A 187 -6.78 6.27 11.57
CA LYS A 187 -6.64 5.78 12.94
C LYS A 187 -5.16 5.69 13.33
N TYR A 188 -4.32 5.25 12.40
CA TYR A 188 -2.90 5.03 12.62
C TYR A 188 -2.09 5.71 11.52
N LEU A 189 -1.11 6.51 11.94
CA LEU A 189 -0.16 7.15 11.05
C LEU A 189 1.25 6.88 11.57
N THR A 190 2.13 6.40 10.71
CA THR A 190 3.57 6.34 10.98
C THR A 190 4.28 7.12 9.90
N VAL A 191 5.11 8.09 10.31
CA VAL A 191 6.00 8.81 9.40
C VAL A 191 7.44 8.56 9.85
N LYS A 192 8.25 8.04 8.94
CA LYS A 192 9.68 7.78 9.08
C LYS A 192 10.42 8.60 8.03
N SER A 193 11.60 9.05 8.41
CA SER A 193 12.58 9.63 7.51
C SER A 193 13.93 9.03 7.87
N ASP A 194 14.60 8.41 6.90
CA ASP A 194 15.86 7.71 7.12
C ASP A 194 16.99 8.74 7.36
N ILE A 195 16.84 9.98 6.84
CA ILE A 195 17.75 11.11 7.14
C ILE A 195 17.88 11.36 8.65
N PHE A 196 16.82 11.09 9.42
CA PHE A 196 16.82 11.33 10.86
C PHE A 196 16.99 10.06 11.69
N ASN A 197 16.90 8.84 11.16
CA ASN A 197 16.80 7.60 11.98
C ASN A 197 15.71 7.68 13.09
N HIS A 198 14.69 8.55 12.91
CA HIS A 198 13.60 8.71 13.85
C HIS A 198 12.29 8.25 13.21
N SER A 199 11.58 7.35 13.88
CA SER A 199 10.22 7.00 13.53
C SER A 199 9.24 7.69 14.47
N ILE A 200 8.26 8.41 13.93
CA ILE A 200 7.18 8.97 14.72
C ILE A 200 5.90 8.18 14.45
N LYS A 201 5.35 7.57 15.49
CA LYS A 201 4.07 6.87 15.47
C LYS A 201 3.00 7.75 16.09
N TYR A 202 1.88 7.92 15.39
CA TYR A 202 0.73 8.68 15.85
C TYR A 202 -0.47 7.75 16.01
N HIS A 203 -1.09 7.80 17.19
CA HIS A 203 -2.43 7.29 17.41
C HIS A 203 -3.40 8.46 17.30
N VAL A 204 -4.31 8.43 16.33
CA VAL A 204 -5.20 9.57 16.07
C VAL A 204 -6.53 9.35 16.79
N SER A 205 -6.75 10.07 17.89
CA SER A 205 -8.05 10.11 18.59
C SER A 205 -8.79 11.41 18.23
N TRP A 206 -9.94 11.28 17.57
CA TRP A 206 -10.73 12.43 17.13
C TRP A 206 -11.63 12.96 18.25
N SER A 207 -11.38 14.17 18.74
CA SER A 207 -12.42 15.03 19.34
C SER A 207 -12.70 16.19 18.38
N ARG A 208 -13.96 16.62 18.28
CA ARG A 208 -14.40 17.69 17.35
C ARG A 208 -13.58 18.97 17.57
N GLU A 209 -12.65 19.27 16.66
CA GLU A 209 -12.05 20.57 16.26
C GLU A 209 -10.52 20.50 16.01
N TYR A 210 -10.09 21.33 15.04
CA TYR A 210 -8.77 21.47 14.41
C TYR A 210 -7.53 20.93 15.14
N VAL A 211 -6.75 20.09 14.45
CA VAL A 211 -5.45 19.59 14.91
C VAL A 211 -4.35 20.57 14.50
N ARG A 212 -3.76 21.29 15.46
CA ARG A 212 -2.45 21.93 15.31
C ARG A 212 -1.37 20.98 15.82
N THR A 213 -0.55 20.43 14.93
CA THR A 213 0.64 19.67 15.31
C THR A 213 1.77 20.65 15.64
N SER A 214 2.26 20.62 16.88
CA SER A 214 3.50 21.31 17.25
C SER A 214 4.55 20.28 17.62
N PHE A 215 5.73 20.39 17.01
CA PHE A 215 6.83 19.44 17.16
C PHE A 215 7.69 19.86 18.36
N LYS A 216 7.78 19.01 19.39
CA LYS A 216 8.83 19.10 20.41
C LYS A 216 9.80 17.95 20.26
N LYS A 217 11.07 18.29 20.05
CA LYS A 217 12.21 17.40 19.94
C LYS A 217 12.38 16.63 21.27
N SER A 218 12.23 15.31 21.24
CA SER A 218 12.49 14.42 22.37
C SER A 218 12.98 13.08 21.84
N SER A 219 14.11 12.61 22.37
CA SER A 219 14.97 11.57 21.78
C SER A 219 14.53 10.13 22.06
N LYS A 220 13.35 9.86 22.65
CA LYS A 220 12.93 8.46 22.87
C LYS A 220 11.48 8.11 22.53
N PHE A 221 10.50 8.99 22.66
CA PHE A 221 9.15 8.79 22.12
C PHE A 221 8.48 10.17 22.02
N ILE A 222 8.01 10.56 20.83
CA ILE A 222 7.14 11.75 20.70
C ILE A 222 5.70 11.26 20.85
N SER A 223 5.22 11.26 22.09
CA SER A 223 3.78 11.32 22.37
C SER A 223 3.33 12.74 22.02
N ILE A 224 2.61 12.91 20.91
CA ILE A 224 1.91 14.18 20.68
C ILE A 224 0.66 14.17 21.54
N LYS A 225 0.74 14.82 22.70
CA LYS A 225 -0.42 15.27 23.45
C LYS A 225 -1.02 16.44 22.67
N MET A 226 -2.04 16.17 21.86
CA MET A 226 -2.74 17.21 21.10
C MET A 226 -3.34 18.22 22.09
N ARG A 227 -2.84 19.47 22.08
CA ARG A 227 -3.38 20.55 22.90
C ARG A 227 -4.41 21.33 22.10
N PHE A 228 -5.66 21.22 22.53
CA PHE A 228 -6.80 21.95 21.98
C PHE A 228 -6.78 23.40 22.49
N LYS A 229 -6.90 24.37 21.60
CA LYS A 229 -7.10 25.79 21.97
C LYS A 229 -8.50 26.19 21.52
N ARG A 230 -9.44 26.32 22.47
CA ARG A 230 -10.76 26.91 22.21
C ARG A 230 -10.56 28.37 21.79
N LEU A 231 -10.94 28.71 20.55
CA LEU A 231 -11.07 30.09 20.12
C LEU A 231 -12.57 30.44 20.12
N TYR A 232 -13.08 30.88 21.26
CA TYR A 232 -14.31 31.67 21.26
C TYR A 232 -13.93 33.12 21.01
N LYS A 233 -14.29 33.66 19.84
CA LYS A 233 -14.49 35.10 19.68
C LYS A 233 -15.99 35.33 19.68
N TRP A 234 -16.50 35.85 20.80
CA TRP A 234 -17.81 36.47 20.83
C TRP A 234 -17.70 37.84 20.14
N LYS A 235 -18.65 38.14 19.25
CA LYS A 235 -19.07 39.49 18.92
C LYS A 235 -20.53 39.60 19.35
#